data_AF-A0A3P6ADZ5-F1
#
_entry.id   AF-A0A3P6ADZ5-F1
#
_cell.length_a   1.000
_cell.length_b   1.000
_cell.length_c   1.000
_cell.angle_alpha   90.00
_cell.angle_beta   90.00
_cell.angle_gamma   90.00
#
_symmetry.space_group_name_H-M   'P 1'
#
loop_
_entity.id
_entity.type
_entity.pdbx_description
1 polymer ?
#
loop_
_entity_poly.entity_id
_entity_poly.type
_entity_poly.pdbx_seq_one_letter_code
_entity_poly.pdbx_strand_id
1 'polypeptide(L)'
;MKDRYTADWNDLIEMIANPGFNPTETFLIKYSLQATVHTIWRERNSRSHGEQPHDVACLITFIYKAIRLKLHSVKGKGHKHLAEGLMAWFGSRGE
;
A
#
# COMPACT_ATOMS: atom_id res chain seq x y z
N MET A 1 -13.18 7.67 1.56
CA MET A 1 -11.73 7.86 1.88
C MET A 1 -11.27 9.32 1.91
N LYS A 2 -11.74 10.20 1.01
CA LYS A 2 -11.23 11.60 0.91
C LYS A 2 -11.42 12.46 2.17
N ASP A 3 -12.42 12.17 3.01
CA ASP A 3 -12.71 13.00 4.20
C ASP A 3 -12.07 12.50 5.51
N ARG A 4 -11.16 11.52 5.45
CA ARG A 4 -10.50 10.92 6.64
C ARG A 4 -8.98 10.84 6.47
N TYR A 5 -8.36 11.90 5.95
CA TYR A 5 -6.91 12.00 5.94
C TYR A 5 -6.39 12.33 7.35
N THR A 6 -5.40 11.57 7.81
CA THR A 6 -4.64 11.84 9.04
C THR A 6 -3.17 11.52 8.79
N ALA A 7 -2.29 12.26 9.45
CA ALA A 7 -0.86 11.99 9.52
C ALA A 7 -0.44 11.49 10.91
N ASP A 8 -1.38 11.40 11.86
CA ASP A 8 -1.10 10.86 13.19
C ASP A 8 -0.99 9.33 13.14
N TRP A 9 0.06 8.80 13.76
CA TRP A 9 0.33 7.37 13.74
C TRP A 9 -0.71 6.55 14.48
N ASN A 10 -1.19 7.03 15.63
CA ASN A 10 -2.18 6.30 16.42
C ASN A 10 -3.52 6.27 15.70
N ASP A 11 -3.93 7.39 15.11
CA ASP A 11 -5.15 7.45 14.29
C ASP A 11 -5.06 6.51 13.08
N LEU A 12 -3.90 6.42 12.42
CA LEU A 12 -3.68 5.48 11.31
C LEU A 12 -3.82 4.02 11.77
N ILE A 13 -3.26 3.66 12.92
CA ILE A 13 -3.36 2.31 13.46
C ILE A 13 -4.79 1.99 13.88
N GLU A 14 -5.50 2.91 14.52
CA GLU A 14 -6.91 2.75 14.86
C GLU A 14 -7.77 2.59 13.61
N MET A 15 -7.55 3.40 12.58
CA MET A 15 -8.22 3.30 11.30
C MET A 15 -8.00 1.93 10.64
N ILE A 16 -6.79 1.39 10.71
CA ILE A 16 -6.44 0.07 10.16
C ILE A 16 -7.08 -1.08 10.96
N ALA A 17 -7.18 -0.91 12.27
CA ALA A 17 -7.76 -1.89 13.19
C ALA A 17 -9.30 -1.92 13.12
N ASN A 18 -9.93 -0.80 12.73
CA ASN A 18 -11.38 -0.66 12.75
C ASN A 18 -12.07 -1.41 11.58
N PRO A 19 -13.10 -2.23 11.84
CA PRO A 19 -13.86 -2.97 10.82
C PRO A 19 -14.78 -2.11 9.92
N GLY A 20 -14.77 -0.77 10.06
CA GLY A 20 -15.67 0.12 9.33
C GLY A 20 -15.43 0.29 7.83
N PHE A 21 -14.35 -0.28 7.28
CA PHE A 21 -14.05 -0.23 5.84
C PHE A 21 -14.58 -1.47 5.13
N ASN A 22 -14.95 -1.33 3.85
CA ASN A 22 -15.27 -2.52 3.06
C ASN A 22 -14.00 -3.39 2.88
N PRO A 23 -14.14 -4.68 2.52
CA PRO A 23 -12.99 -5.59 2.45
C PRO A 23 -11.89 -5.12 1.48
N THR A 24 -12.28 -4.45 0.41
CA THR A 24 -11.38 -3.85 -0.59
C THR A 24 -10.54 -2.72 0.00
N GLU A 25 -11.18 -1.74 0.62
CA GLU A 25 -10.53 -0.61 1.29
C GLU A 25 -9.63 -1.10 2.41
N THR A 26 -10.12 -2.05 3.23
CA THR A 26 -9.34 -2.68 4.29
C THR A 26 -8.06 -3.31 3.77
N PHE A 27 -8.16 -4.06 2.67
CA PHE A 27 -7.01 -4.68 2.02
C PHE A 27 -6.01 -3.63 1.52
N LEU A 28 -6.50 -2.61 0.80
CA LEU A 28 -5.66 -1.57 0.21
C LEU A 28 -4.92 -0.77 1.29
N ILE A 29 -5.59 -0.36 2.37
CA ILE A 29 -4.95 0.39 3.46
C ILE A 29 -3.87 -0.47 4.12
N LYS A 30 -4.21 -1.69 4.56
CA LYS A 30 -3.29 -2.60 5.25
C LYS A 30 -2.07 -2.92 4.40
N TYR A 31 -2.30 -3.26 3.13
CA TYR A 31 -1.20 -3.63 2.24
C TYR A 31 -0.34 -2.43 1.84
N SER A 32 -0.94 -1.24 1.69
CA SER A 32 -0.18 -0.01 1.42
C SER A 32 0.75 0.35 2.58
N LEU A 33 0.28 0.20 3.83
CA LEU A 33 1.15 0.38 5.00
C LEU A 33 2.28 -0.65 5.00
N GLN A 34 1.95 -1.94 4.78
CA GLN A 34 2.95 -3.01 4.74
C GLN A 34 4.02 -2.75 3.67
N ALA A 35 3.61 -2.37 2.45
CA ALA A 35 4.53 -2.07 1.35
C ALA A 35 5.43 -0.86 1.67
N THR A 36 4.86 0.18 2.29
CA THR A 36 5.60 1.38 2.71
C THR A 36 6.65 1.04 3.76
N VAL A 37 6.25 0.38 4.85
CA VAL A 37 7.17 -0.01 5.94
C VAL A 37 8.26 -0.94 5.42
N HIS A 38 7.93 -1.92 4.58
CA HIS A 38 8.91 -2.82 3.98
C HIS A 38 9.93 -2.07 3.11
N THR A 39 9.46 -1.11 2.29
CA THR A 39 10.33 -0.31 1.42
C THR A 39 11.31 0.53 2.23
N ILE A 40 10.83 1.18 3.31
CA ILE A 40 11.68 1.98 4.21
C ILE A 40 12.72 1.10 4.91
N TRP A 41 12.29 -0.06 5.42
CA TRP A 41 13.19 -1.00 6.06
C TRP A 41 14.28 -1.48 5.09
N ARG A 42 13.89 -1.87 3.86
CA ARG A 42 14.83 -2.31 2.82
C ARG A 42 15.82 -1.21 2.48
N GLU A 43 15.35 0.02 2.25
CA GLU A 43 16.21 1.17 1.92
C GLU A 43 17.22 1.44 3.04
N ARG A 44 16.78 1.43 4.31
CA ARG A 44 17.67 1.58 5.46
C ARG A 44 18.73 0.48 5.48
N ASN A 45 18.33 -0.77 5.26
CA ASN A 45 19.23 -1.91 5.27
C ASN A 45 20.28 -1.83 4.16
N SER A 46 19.84 -1.50 2.94
CA SER A 46 20.69 -1.27 1.76
C SER A 46 21.75 -0.19 2.04
N ARG A 47 21.35 0.96 2.60
CA ARG A 47 22.29 2.03 3.03
C ARG A 47 23.27 1.54 4.09
N SER A 48 22.82 0.75 5.06
CA SER A 48 23.70 0.16 6.09
C SER A 48 24.74 -0.81 5.52
N HIS A 49 24.48 -1.39 4.34
CA HIS A 49 25.42 -2.23 3.60
C HIS A 49 26.26 -1.47 2.57
N GLY A 50 26.19 -0.13 2.55
CA GLY A 50 27.03 0.71 1.69
C GLY A 50 26.49 0.90 0.27
N GLU A 51 25.26 0.48 -0.01
CA GLU A 51 24.59 0.82 -1.27
C GLU A 51 24.24 2.32 -1.30
N GLN A 52 24.15 2.88 -2.51
CA GLN A 52 23.80 4.29 -2.68
C GLN A 52 22.33 4.55 -2.33
N PRO A 53 22.02 5.67 -1.67
CA PRO A 53 20.64 6.06 -1.39
C PRO A 53 19.80 6.14 -2.66
N HIS A 54 18.60 5.55 -2.63
CA HIS A 54 17.61 5.80 -3.66
C HIS A 54 16.96 7.17 -3.47
N ASP A 55 16.60 7.80 -4.57
CA ASP A 55 15.73 8.97 -4.55
C ASP A 55 14.32 8.61 -4.02
N VAL A 56 13.66 9.58 -3.39
CA VAL A 56 12.31 9.42 -2.83
C VAL A 56 11.31 9.00 -3.90
N ALA A 57 11.41 9.53 -5.13
CA ALA A 57 10.52 9.14 -6.22
C ALA A 57 10.70 7.66 -6.62
N CYS A 58 11.91 7.13 -6.48
CA CYS A 58 12.20 5.71 -6.71
C CYS A 58 11.54 4.83 -5.64
N LEU A 59 11.63 5.22 -4.36
CA LEU A 59 10.97 4.51 -3.26
C LEU A 59 9.45 4.51 -3.40
N ILE A 60 8.86 5.65 -3.79
CA ILE A 60 7.43 5.75 -4.10
C ILE A 60 7.06 4.78 -5.24
N THR A 61 7.88 4.71 -6.28
CA THR A 61 7.69 3.78 -7.40
C THR A 61 7.74 2.32 -6.94
N PHE A 62 8.65 1.96 -6.04
CA PHE A 62 8.70 0.60 -5.47
C PHE A 62 7.43 0.24 -4.71
N ILE A 63 6.92 1.16 -3.89
CA ILE A 63 5.66 0.96 -3.16
C ILE A 63 4.51 0.74 -4.14
N TYR A 64 4.38 1.58 -5.17
CA TYR A 64 3.33 1.42 -6.18
C TYR A 64 3.42 0.11 -6.95
N LYS A 65 4.63 -0.30 -7.37
CA LYS A 65 4.84 -1.58 -8.04
C LYS A 65 4.48 -2.75 -7.13
N ALA A 66 4.86 -2.71 -5.85
CA ALA A 66 4.52 -3.76 -4.88
C ALA A 66 3.00 -3.91 -4.71
N ILE A 67 2.27 -2.80 -4.55
CA ILE A 67 0.80 -2.80 -4.44
C ILE A 67 0.15 -3.37 -5.71
N ARG A 68 0.58 -2.91 -6.89
CA ARG A 68 0.06 -3.40 -8.18
C ARG A 68 0.30 -4.89 -8.36
N LEU A 69 1.53 -5.36 -8.15
CA LEU A 69 1.88 -6.78 -8.28
C LEU A 69 1.08 -7.63 -7.31
N LYS A 70 0.88 -7.16 -6.07
CA LYS A 70 0.05 -7.87 -5.11
C LYS A 70 -1.38 -7.98 -5.58
N LEU A 71 -2.00 -6.87 -6.02
CA LEU A 71 -3.37 -6.87 -6.52
C LEU A 71 -3.55 -7.83 -7.71
N HIS A 72 -2.59 -7.86 -8.64
CA HIS A 72 -2.56 -8.84 -9.73
C HIS A 72 -2.48 -10.28 -9.22
N SER A 73 -1.59 -10.56 -8.26
CA SER A 73 -1.41 -11.90 -7.67
C SER A 73 -2.66 -12.40 -6.96
N VAL A 74 -3.39 -11.51 -6.28
CA VAL A 74 -4.57 -11.89 -5.49
C VAL A 74 -5.86 -11.91 -6.31
N LYS A 75 -5.92 -11.26 -7.48
CA LYS A 75 -7.06 -11.30 -8.41
C LYS A 75 -7.46 -12.73 -8.79
N GLY A 76 -6.48 -13.63 -8.98
CA GLY A 76 -6.71 -15.02 -9.36
C GLY A 76 -7.31 -15.91 -8.26
N LYS A 77 -7.45 -15.41 -7.02
CA LYS A 77 -7.94 -16.19 -5.88
C LYS A 77 -9.46 -16.29 -5.76
N GLY A 78 -10.21 -15.71 -6.70
CA GLY A 78 -11.68 -15.87 -6.78
C GLY A 78 -12.50 -15.05 -5.78
N HIS A 79 -11.89 -14.22 -4.93
CA HIS A 79 -12.64 -13.33 -4.05
C HIS A 79 -12.97 -12.00 -4.74
N LYS A 80 -14.28 -11.69 -4.84
CA LYS A 80 -14.81 -10.51 -5.54
C LYS A 80 -14.18 -9.18 -5.09
N HIS A 81 -13.98 -8.99 -3.79
CA HIS A 81 -13.39 -7.78 -3.21
C HIS A 81 -11.93 -7.51 -3.66
N LEU A 82 -11.20 -8.54 -4.08
CA LEU A 82 -9.82 -8.39 -4.58
C LEU A 82 -9.81 -7.85 -6.02
N ALA A 83 -10.77 -8.27 -6.85
CA ALA A 83 -10.97 -7.72 -8.18
C ALA A 83 -11.50 -6.28 -8.11
N GLU A 84 -12.42 -5.99 -7.18
CA GLU A 84 -12.92 -4.64 -6.93
C GLU A 84 -11.81 -3.71 -6.42
N GLY A 85 -10.87 -4.21 -5.60
CA GLY A 85 -9.71 -3.43 -5.14
C GLY A 85 -8.70 -3.10 -6.23
N LEU A 86 -8.55 -4.00 -7.20
CA LEU A 86 -7.77 -3.72 -8.39
C LEU A 86 -8.42 -2.59 -9.21
N MET A 87 -9.74 -2.62 -9.42
CA MET A 87 -10.48 -1.60 -10.16
C MET A 87 -10.48 -0.24 -9.44
N ALA A 88 -10.68 -0.24 -8.12
CA ALA A 88 -10.62 0.98 -7.31
C ALA A 88 -9.22 1.63 -7.35
N TRP A 89 -8.16 0.81 -7.31
CA TRP A 89 -6.79 1.30 -7.40
C TRP A 89 -6.46 1.92 -8.75
N PHE A 90 -6.79 1.25 -9.87
CA PHE A 90 -6.58 1.78 -11.21
C PHE A 90 -7.47 3.02 -11.49
N GLY A 91 -8.75 2.97 -11.10
CA GLY A 91 -9.67 4.09 -11.27
C GLY A 91 -9.28 5.35 -10.47
N SER A 92 -8.63 5.20 -9.32
CA SER A 92 -8.11 6.34 -8.55
C SER A 92 -6.90 7.03 -9.18
N ARG A 93 -6.29 6.44 -10.21
CA ARG A 93 -5.02 6.88 -10.81
C ARG A 93 -5.09 7.25 -12.29
N GLY A 94 -6.25 7.09 -12.94
CA GLY A 94 -6.45 7.52 -14.33
C GLY A 94 -5.62 6.75 -15.37
N GLU A 95 -5.48 5.43 -15.19
CA GLU A 95 -5.03 4.49 -16.24
C GLU A 95 -6.19 3.62 -16.72
#